data_AF-A0A242LGR2-F1
#
_entry.id   AF-A0A242LGR2-F1
#
_cell.length_a   1.000
_cell.length_b   1.000
_cell.length_c   1.000
_cell.angle_alpha   90.00
_cell.angle_beta   90.00
_cell.angle_gamma   90.00
#
_symmetry.space_group_name_H-M   'P 1'
#
loop_
_entity.id
_entity.type
_entity.pdbx_description
1 polymer ?
#
loop_
_entity_poly.entity_id
_entity_poly.type
_entity_poly.pdbx_seq_one_letter_code
_entity_poly.pdbx_strand_id
1 'polypeptide(L)'
;MKNIECKNCGSTEFKTDSNGIICLYCGTPYIEEEKEQIETVVVRTKLSNKAILWTIFGIVCMFFIGVSVFSSMKSQYIIEVQKASPDSTLSQEEYGYKYIKDAGGWNKHVYDDIKIAKRQLNEDGKWKEYSDGLLYTDLIQQVGVPSSLHEDEDENKVTAIWTQNPTSHHILWIHIKYDKQTGMIVKKNIEGWAANP
;
A
#
# COMPACT_ATOMS: atom_id res chain seq x y z
N MET A 1 -10.30 -31.81 8.47
CA MET A 1 -9.14 -30.90 8.33
C MET A 1 -9.64 -29.65 7.65
N LYS A 2 -9.37 -28.45 8.19
CA LYS A 2 -9.78 -27.21 7.50
C LYS A 2 -8.95 -27.10 6.23
N ASN A 3 -9.61 -27.00 5.08
CA ASN A 3 -8.94 -26.62 3.84
C ASN A 3 -8.44 -25.19 4.05
N ILE A 4 -7.11 -25.05 4.06
CA ILE A 4 -6.48 -23.74 4.04
C ILE A 4 -6.53 -23.29 2.57
N GLU A 5 -7.14 -22.14 2.33
CA GLU A 5 -7.21 -21.51 1.01
C GLU A 5 -6.39 -20.23 1.03
N CYS A 6 -5.61 -20.01 -0.02
CA CYS A 6 -4.80 -18.82 -0.15
C CYS A 6 -5.71 -17.60 -0.30
N LYS A 7 -5.63 -16.64 0.63
CA LYS A 7 -6.44 -15.40 0.59
C LYS A 7 -6.20 -14.56 -0.68
N ASN A 8 -5.06 -14.74 -1.36
CA ASN A 8 -4.67 -13.96 -2.53
C ASN A 8 -5.11 -14.59 -3.87
N CYS A 9 -5.11 -15.92 -3.98
CA CYS A 9 -5.40 -16.61 -5.26
C CYS A 9 -6.40 -17.77 -5.17
N GLY A 10 -6.89 -18.11 -3.98
CA GLY A 10 -7.83 -19.23 -3.76
C GLY A 10 -7.22 -20.62 -3.86
N SER A 11 -5.92 -20.76 -4.17
CA SER A 11 -5.26 -22.06 -4.22
C SER A 11 -5.18 -22.74 -2.85
N THR A 12 -5.31 -24.07 -2.83
CA THR A 12 -5.16 -24.93 -1.65
C THR A 12 -3.78 -25.59 -1.60
N GLU A 13 -2.90 -25.29 -2.56
CA GLU A 13 -1.58 -25.89 -2.67
C GLU A 13 -0.53 -25.03 -1.98
N PHE A 14 0.10 -25.60 -0.95
CA PHE A 14 1.12 -24.94 -0.13
C PHE A 14 2.38 -25.78 -0.01
N LYS A 15 3.52 -25.12 0.11
CA LYS A 15 4.82 -25.73 0.40
C LYS A 15 5.43 -25.08 1.63
N THR A 16 5.98 -25.91 2.51
CA THR A 16 6.73 -25.42 3.68
C THR A 16 8.21 -25.31 3.32
N ASP A 17 8.80 -24.15 3.56
CA ASP A 17 10.24 -23.93 3.49
C ASP A 17 10.78 -23.38 4.83
N SER A 18 12.05 -22.99 4.87
CA SER A 18 12.71 -22.47 6.08
C SER A 18 12.11 -21.15 6.60
N ASN A 19 11.31 -20.45 5.80
CA ASN A 19 10.72 -19.15 6.11
C ASN A 19 9.21 -19.22 6.37
N GLY A 20 8.60 -20.40 6.30
CA GLY A 20 7.19 -20.62 6.64
C GLY A 20 6.44 -21.42 5.57
N ILE A 21 5.11 -21.29 5.58
CA ILE A 21 4.23 -21.92 4.60
C ILE A 21 4.02 -20.93 3.46
N ILE A 22 4.31 -21.30 2.21
CA ILE A 22 4.09 -20.46 1.02
C ILE A 22 3.08 -21.10 0.08
N CYS A 23 2.23 -20.31 -0.55
CA CYS A 23 1.33 -20.79 -1.60
C CYS A 23 2.14 -21.13 -2.86
N LEU A 24 1.98 -22.34 -3.40
CA LEU A 24 2.72 -22.80 -4.57
C LEU A 24 2.34 -22.05 -5.86
N TYR A 25 1.11 -21.56 -5.93
CA TYR A 25 0.59 -20.94 -7.14
C TYR A 25 1.01 -19.47 -7.29
N CYS A 26 0.92 -18.69 -6.23
CA CYS A 26 1.22 -17.24 -6.26
C CYS A 26 2.42 -16.82 -5.41
N GLY A 27 3.07 -17.76 -4.72
CA GLY A 27 4.24 -17.48 -3.86
C GLY A 27 3.92 -16.68 -2.58
N THR A 28 2.65 -16.46 -2.26
CA THR A 28 2.26 -15.66 -1.08
C THR A 28 2.55 -16.46 0.21
N PRO A 29 3.29 -15.89 1.19
CA PRO A 29 3.48 -16.53 2.49
C PRO A 29 2.18 -16.54 3.29
N TYR A 30 1.89 -17.68 3.93
CA TYR A 30 0.76 -17.87 4.80
C TYR A 30 1.14 -17.48 6.22
N ILE A 31 0.58 -16.38 6.70
CA ILE A 31 0.74 -15.91 8.08
C ILE A 31 -0.56 -16.28 8.80
N GLU A 32 -0.47 -17.20 9.77
CA GLU A 32 -1.60 -17.51 10.63
C GLU A 32 -1.82 -16.32 11.57
N GLU A 33 -2.93 -15.60 11.40
CA GLU A 33 -3.28 -14.47 12.27
C GLU A 33 -3.57 -15.02 13.68
N GLU A 34 -2.62 -14.83 14.60
CA GLU A 34 -2.78 -15.12 16.02
C GLU A 34 -3.83 -14.14 16.57
N LYS A 35 -5.02 -14.66 16.89
CA LYS A 35 -6.08 -13.86 17.51
C LYS A 35 -5.64 -13.49 18.92
N GLU A 36 -5.16 -12.26 19.09
CA GLU A 36 -4.95 -11.66 20.41
C GLU A 36 -6.27 -11.64 21.19
N GLN A 37 -6.37 -12.50 22.20
CA GLN A 37 -7.45 -12.45 23.19
C GLN A 37 -7.13 -11.33 24.16
N ILE A 38 -7.81 -10.19 24.05
CA ILE A 38 -7.78 -9.15 25.08
C ILE A 38 -8.51 -9.69 26.30
N GLU A 39 -7.76 -10.24 27.26
CA GLU A 39 -8.28 -10.65 28.55
C GLU A 39 -8.57 -9.40 29.39
N THR A 40 -9.84 -9.05 29.53
CA THR A 40 -10.28 -7.96 30.40
C THR A 40 -10.24 -8.43 31.86
N VAL A 41 -9.16 -8.11 32.57
CA VAL A 41 -9.06 -8.37 34.01
C VAL A 41 -9.92 -7.34 34.76
N VAL A 42 -11.14 -7.72 35.12
CA VAL A 42 -11.97 -6.98 36.08
C VAL A 42 -11.42 -7.24 37.47
N VAL A 43 -10.61 -6.32 38.01
CA VAL A 43 -10.17 -6.39 39.40
C VAL A 43 -11.33 -6.00 40.33
N ARG A 44 -12.02 -7.01 40.88
CA ARG A 44 -12.89 -6.84 42.05
C ARG A 44 -12.01 -6.81 43.31
N THR A 45 -11.67 -5.62 43.80
CA THR A 45 -11.07 -5.49 45.14
C THR A 45 -12.15 -5.58 46.21
N LYS A 46 -12.10 -6.66 47.01
CA LYS A 46 -12.93 -6.88 48.19
C LYS A 46 -12.32 -6.07 49.36
N LEU A 47 -12.86 -4.88 49.65
CA LEU A 47 -12.43 -4.06 50.78
C LEU A 47 -12.93 -4.64 52.11
N SER A 48 -12.02 -4.86 53.06
CA SER A 48 -12.32 -5.33 54.42
C SER A 48 -12.41 -4.16 55.41
N ASN A 49 -13.40 -4.21 56.30
CA ASN A 49 -13.85 -3.12 57.19
C ASN A 49 -12.91 -2.73 58.35
N LYS A 50 -11.59 -2.95 58.25
CA LYS A 50 -10.63 -2.63 59.33
C LYS A 50 -9.64 -1.51 59.00
N ALA A 51 -9.70 -0.92 57.81
CA ALA A 51 -8.78 0.15 57.37
C ALA A 51 -9.37 1.58 57.44
N ILE A 52 -10.63 1.75 57.86
CA ILE A 52 -11.36 3.04 57.81
C ILE A 52 -11.03 3.98 58.98
N LEU A 53 -10.45 3.48 60.08
CA LEU A 53 -10.11 4.30 61.25
C LEU A 53 -8.71 4.95 61.18
N TRP A 54 -7.82 4.47 60.30
CA TRP A 54 -6.48 5.06 60.12
C TRP A 54 -6.41 6.14 59.02
N THR A 55 -7.42 6.21 58.15
CA THR A 55 -7.49 7.20 57.06
C THR A 55 -7.94 8.58 57.52
N ILE A 56 -8.71 8.70 58.60
CA ILE A 56 -9.21 10.00 59.10
C ILE A 56 -8.08 10.80 59.78
N PHE A 57 -7.14 10.15 60.46
CA PHE A 57 -6.03 10.84 61.14
C PHE A 57 -4.96 11.37 60.16
N GLY A 58 -4.77 10.70 59.01
CA GLY A 58 -3.84 11.15 57.97
C GLY A 58 -4.33 12.37 57.18
N ILE A 59 -5.65 12.49 56.97
CA ILE A 59 -6.24 13.59 56.19
C ILE A 59 -6.15 14.93 56.93
N VAL A 60 -6.23 14.95 58.27
CA VAL A 60 -6.13 16.19 59.06
C VAL A 60 -4.70 16.75 59.11
N CYS A 61 -3.67 15.90 59.04
CA CYS A 61 -2.26 16.36 59.00
C CYS A 61 -1.83 16.87 57.61
N MET A 62 -2.49 16.44 56.53
CA MET A 62 -2.13 16.86 55.16
C MET A 62 -2.63 18.28 54.81
N PHE A 63 -3.66 18.78 55.51
CA PHE A 63 -4.23 20.10 55.24
C PHE A 63 -3.41 21.29 55.76
N PHE A 64 -2.40 21.09 56.61
CA PHE A 64 -1.58 22.18 57.15
C PHE A 64 -0.24 22.44 56.43
N ILE A 65 0.14 21.62 55.44
CA ILE A 65 1.40 21.81 54.66
C ILE A 65 1.12 22.20 53.18
N GLY A 66 -0.14 22.24 52.76
CA GLY A 66 -0.54 22.49 51.36
C GLY A 66 -0.68 23.95 50.92
N VAL A 67 0.02 24.92 51.53
CA VAL A 67 -0.06 26.35 51.11
C VAL A 67 1.21 26.85 50.40
N SER A 68 2.22 26.01 50.22
CA SER A 68 3.45 26.39 49.51
C SER A 68 3.65 25.52 48.27
N VAL A 69 3.85 26.20 47.13
CA VAL A 69 4.28 25.74 45.79
C VAL A 69 3.26 25.05 44.86
N PHE A 70 2.27 25.81 44.40
CA PHE A 70 1.72 25.63 43.04
C PHE A 70 2.49 26.55 42.07
N SER A 71 3.76 26.22 41.81
CA SER A 71 4.53 26.88 40.75
C SER A 71 4.25 26.21 39.41
N SER A 72 3.60 26.96 38.51
CA SER A 72 3.69 26.90 37.05
C SER A 72 4.24 25.58 36.45
N MET A 73 3.42 24.54 36.41
CA MET A 73 3.70 23.37 35.60
C MET A 73 3.26 23.68 34.17
N LYS A 74 4.16 24.31 33.40
CA LYS A 74 3.99 24.42 31.94
C LYS A 74 4.02 23.01 31.37
N SER A 75 2.86 22.54 30.93
CA SER A 75 2.75 21.33 30.12
C SER A 75 3.62 21.50 28.88
N GLN A 76 4.75 20.78 28.86
CA GLN A 76 5.51 20.59 27.63
C GLN A 76 4.78 19.50 26.85
N TYR A 77 3.85 19.91 25.99
CA TYR A 77 3.44 19.07 24.89
C TYR A 77 4.64 18.99 23.95
N ILE A 78 5.19 17.79 23.77
CA ILE A 78 6.11 17.54 22.67
C ILE A 78 5.26 17.67 21.41
N ILE A 79 5.40 18.78 20.69
CA ILE A 79 5.03 18.78 19.28
C ILE A 79 6.03 17.84 18.63
N GLU A 80 5.64 16.60 18.37
CA GLU A 80 6.30 15.82 17.34
C GLU A 80 6.10 16.62 16.05
N VAL A 81 7.10 17.43 15.72
CA VAL A 81 7.22 17.99 14.39
C VAL A 81 7.48 16.78 13.52
N GLN A 82 6.41 16.22 12.97
CA GLN A 82 6.45 15.14 12.00
C GLN A 82 7.34 15.68 10.88
N LYS A 83 8.62 15.29 10.89
CA LYS A 83 9.54 15.66 9.82
C LYS A 83 8.86 15.15 8.56
N ALA A 84 8.54 16.08 7.67
CA ALA A 84 7.98 15.75 6.38
C ALA A 84 8.89 14.68 5.78
N SER A 85 8.31 13.53 5.43
CA SER A 85 9.07 12.47 4.75
C SER A 85 9.83 13.11 3.59
N PRO A 86 11.09 12.75 3.31
CA PRO A 86 11.84 13.33 2.20
C PRO A 86 11.11 13.23 0.85
N ASP A 87 10.09 12.37 0.76
CA ASP A 87 9.29 12.14 -0.44
C ASP A 87 7.98 12.94 -0.48
N SER A 88 7.64 13.69 0.57
CA SER A 88 6.38 14.46 0.64
C SER A 88 6.31 15.60 -0.39
N THR A 89 7.45 15.96 -0.99
CA THR A 89 7.54 17.01 -2.02
C THR A 89 7.54 16.45 -3.44
N LEU A 90 7.61 15.12 -3.61
CA LEU A 90 7.60 14.52 -4.93
C LEU A 90 6.19 14.61 -5.53
N SER A 91 6.11 14.92 -6.82
CA SER A 91 4.89 14.72 -7.59
C SER A 91 4.55 13.22 -7.68
N GLN A 92 3.31 12.91 -8.04
CA GLN A 92 2.87 11.51 -8.18
C GLN A 92 3.70 10.75 -9.22
N GLU A 93 4.06 11.42 -10.32
CA GLU A 93 4.90 10.84 -11.36
C GLU A 93 6.33 10.59 -10.85
N GLU A 94 6.96 11.58 -10.20
CA GLU A 94 8.31 11.42 -9.65
C GLU A 94 8.37 10.33 -8.58
N TYR A 95 7.35 10.27 -7.72
CA TYR A 95 7.20 9.22 -6.72
C TYR A 95 7.06 7.85 -7.40
N GLY A 96 6.21 7.77 -8.42
CA GLY A 96 6.01 6.57 -9.22
C GLY A 96 7.31 6.07 -9.86
N TYR A 97 8.08 6.97 -10.49
CA TYR A 97 9.41 6.64 -11.03
C TYR A 97 10.39 6.17 -9.97
N LYS A 98 10.41 6.82 -8.80
CA LYS A 98 11.31 6.47 -7.70
C LYS A 98 11.07 5.04 -7.22
N TYR A 99 9.81 4.62 -7.15
CA TYR A 99 9.40 3.32 -6.62
C TYR A 99 8.96 2.33 -7.70
N ILE A 100 9.21 2.60 -8.98
CA ILE A 100 8.72 1.80 -10.11
C ILE A 100 9.04 0.31 -10.03
N LYS A 101 10.18 -0.04 -9.42
CA LYS A 101 10.64 -1.42 -9.21
C LYS A 101 9.71 -2.24 -8.31
N ASP A 102 8.83 -1.59 -7.57
CA ASP A 102 7.90 -2.23 -6.66
C ASP A 102 6.69 -2.80 -7.40
N ALA A 103 6.41 -2.40 -8.64
CA ALA A 103 5.49 -3.09 -9.53
C ALA A 103 6.28 -4.15 -10.31
N GLY A 104 6.26 -5.41 -9.87
CA GLY A 104 7.13 -6.48 -10.39
C GLY A 104 7.35 -6.48 -11.93
N GLY A 105 8.58 -6.79 -12.35
CA GLY A 105 8.99 -6.76 -13.76
C GLY A 105 9.31 -5.35 -14.30
N TRP A 106 8.82 -4.29 -13.66
CA TRP A 106 9.09 -2.93 -14.08
C TRP A 106 10.42 -2.38 -13.57
N ASN A 107 11.02 -1.54 -14.40
CA ASN A 107 12.12 -0.66 -14.03
C ASN A 107 12.06 0.58 -14.93
N LYS A 108 12.83 1.62 -14.56
CA LYS A 108 12.84 2.90 -15.27
C LYS A 108 13.19 2.75 -16.75
N HIS A 109 14.16 1.89 -17.08
CA HIS A 109 14.58 1.68 -18.47
C HIS A 109 13.45 1.08 -19.31
N VAL A 110 12.79 0.03 -18.82
CA VAL A 110 11.65 -0.59 -19.52
C VAL A 110 10.52 0.42 -19.72
N TYR A 111 10.21 1.23 -18.70
CA TYR A 111 9.16 2.25 -18.82
C TYR A 111 9.53 3.35 -19.82
N ASP A 112 10.76 3.87 -19.75
CA ASP A 112 11.24 4.95 -20.62
C ASP A 112 11.26 4.51 -22.09
N ASP A 113 11.67 3.27 -22.36
CA ASP A 113 11.78 2.67 -23.69
C ASP A 113 10.43 2.40 -24.38
N ILE A 114 9.30 2.46 -23.65
CA ILE A 114 7.98 2.31 -24.27
C ILE A 114 7.77 3.44 -25.27
N LYS A 115 7.80 3.06 -26.55
CA LYS A 115 7.52 3.93 -27.68
C LYS A 115 6.00 4.04 -27.88
N ILE A 116 5.48 5.26 -27.75
CA ILE A 116 4.06 5.55 -27.97
C ILE A 116 3.78 5.66 -29.47
N ALA A 117 2.75 4.95 -29.92
CA ALA A 117 2.30 4.94 -31.30
C ALA A 117 1.75 6.30 -31.72
N LYS A 118 1.97 6.65 -32.98
CA LYS A 118 1.49 7.89 -33.59
C LYS A 118 0.34 7.59 -34.52
N ARG A 119 -0.69 8.44 -34.51
CA ARG A 119 -1.70 8.45 -35.59
C ARG A 119 -1.08 9.13 -36.80
N GLN A 120 -1.19 8.47 -37.94
CA GLN A 120 -0.80 9.05 -39.23
C GLN A 120 -2.07 9.35 -40.02
N LEU A 121 -2.01 10.26 -40.98
CA LEU A 121 -3.06 10.40 -41.99
C LEU A 121 -2.73 9.44 -43.14
N ASN A 122 -3.75 8.84 -43.74
CA ASN A 122 -3.63 8.12 -45.00
C ASN A 122 -3.57 9.12 -46.17
N GLU A 123 -3.34 8.61 -47.40
CA GLU A 123 -3.25 9.44 -48.61
C GLU A 123 -4.54 10.24 -48.90
N ASP A 124 -5.69 9.78 -48.39
CA ASP A 124 -6.98 10.46 -48.49
C ASP A 124 -7.22 11.52 -47.40
N GLY A 125 -6.24 11.80 -46.55
CA GLY A 125 -6.37 12.74 -45.42
C GLY A 125 -7.27 12.24 -44.29
N LYS A 126 -7.63 10.95 -44.27
CA LYS A 126 -8.29 10.28 -43.14
C LYS A 126 -7.24 9.79 -42.16
N TRP A 127 -7.54 9.81 -40.87
CA TRP A 127 -6.65 9.20 -39.88
C TRP A 127 -6.50 7.70 -40.13
N LYS A 128 -5.27 7.28 -40.42
CA LYS A 128 -4.81 5.89 -40.42
C LYS A 128 -4.80 5.34 -38.99
N GLU A 129 -4.81 4.02 -38.89
CA GLU A 129 -4.49 3.25 -37.69
C GLU A 129 -3.13 3.67 -37.07
N TYR A 130 -2.97 3.43 -35.77
CA TYR A 130 -1.75 3.73 -35.04
C TYR A 130 -0.54 3.00 -35.64
N SER A 131 0.59 3.67 -35.72
CA SER A 131 1.85 3.10 -36.22
C SER A 131 3.05 3.53 -35.38
N ASP A 132 4.17 2.82 -35.57
CA ASP A 132 5.47 3.16 -34.99
C ASP A 132 5.51 3.14 -33.45
N GLY A 133 4.60 2.39 -32.81
CA GLY A 133 4.59 2.17 -31.36
C GLY A 133 5.04 0.77 -30.96
N LEU A 134 5.37 0.60 -29.68
CA LEU A 134 5.61 -0.72 -29.09
C LEU A 134 4.29 -1.52 -29.04
N LEU A 135 4.36 -2.81 -29.38
CA LEU A 135 3.23 -3.71 -29.21
C LEU A 135 3.04 -4.06 -27.74
N TYR A 136 1.80 -4.06 -27.27
CA TYR A 136 1.45 -4.48 -25.92
C TYR A 136 1.92 -5.92 -25.62
N THR A 137 1.87 -6.81 -26.60
CA THR A 137 2.36 -8.20 -26.49
C THR A 137 3.85 -8.27 -26.17
N ASP A 138 4.65 -7.36 -26.71
CA ASP A 138 6.10 -7.34 -26.50
C ASP A 138 6.44 -6.74 -25.13
N LEU A 139 5.62 -5.80 -24.66
CA LEU A 139 5.74 -5.25 -23.31
C LEU A 139 5.45 -6.32 -22.25
N ILE A 140 4.33 -7.05 -22.34
CA ILE A 140 3.96 -8.05 -21.32
C ILE A 140 4.97 -9.21 -21.24
N GLN A 141 5.72 -9.49 -22.30
CA GLN A 141 6.82 -10.46 -22.26
C GLN A 141 8.00 -9.97 -21.39
N GLN A 142 8.18 -8.66 -21.26
CA GLN A 142 9.25 -8.06 -20.46
C GLN A 142 8.84 -7.84 -19.00
N VAL A 143 7.63 -7.30 -18.78
CA VAL A 143 7.18 -6.87 -17.44
C VAL A 143 6.17 -7.81 -16.78
N GLY A 144 5.71 -8.84 -17.50
CA GLY A 144 4.66 -9.72 -17.04
C GLY A 144 3.25 -9.17 -17.26
N VAL A 145 2.25 -9.93 -16.83
CA VAL A 145 0.83 -9.58 -16.98
C VAL A 145 0.42 -8.47 -16.01
N PRO A 146 -0.54 -7.60 -16.39
CA PRO A 146 -1.05 -6.56 -15.51
C PRO A 146 -1.89 -7.12 -14.36
N SER A 147 -2.03 -6.33 -13.29
CA SER A 147 -2.94 -6.59 -12.17
C SER A 147 -4.40 -6.52 -12.61
N SER A 148 -4.73 -5.61 -13.53
CA SER A 148 -6.09 -5.47 -14.07
C SER A 148 -6.10 -4.90 -15.49
N LEU A 149 -7.21 -5.13 -16.19
CA LEU A 149 -7.51 -4.61 -17.51
C LEU A 149 -8.85 -3.87 -17.46
N HIS A 150 -8.91 -2.71 -18.11
CA HIS A 150 -10.14 -1.95 -18.28
C HIS A 150 -10.36 -1.63 -19.76
N GLU A 151 -11.44 -2.12 -20.33
CA GLU A 151 -11.84 -1.78 -21.69
C GLU A 151 -12.60 -0.45 -21.68
N ASP A 152 -12.23 0.43 -22.59
CA ASP A 152 -12.98 1.66 -22.85
C ASP A 152 -14.19 1.28 -23.72
N GLU A 153 -15.41 1.41 -23.22
CA GLU A 153 -16.60 0.93 -23.95
C GLU A 153 -16.85 1.72 -25.24
N ASP A 154 -16.46 3.00 -25.24
CA ASP A 154 -16.67 3.93 -26.35
C ASP A 154 -15.45 4.11 -27.25
N GLU A 155 -14.27 3.66 -26.80
CA GLU A 155 -13.04 3.71 -27.58
C GLU A 155 -12.51 2.29 -27.86
N ASN A 156 -11.96 2.03 -29.05
CA ASN A 156 -11.32 0.74 -29.37
C ASN A 156 -9.98 0.55 -28.63
N LYS A 157 -9.95 0.73 -27.30
CA LYS A 157 -8.75 0.79 -26.47
C LYS A 157 -8.95 0.06 -25.17
N VAL A 158 -7.84 -0.45 -24.63
CA VAL A 158 -7.79 -1.12 -23.33
C VAL A 158 -6.69 -0.49 -22.50
N THR A 159 -6.95 -0.29 -21.22
CA THR A 159 -5.97 0.17 -20.24
C THR A 159 -5.55 -1.01 -19.38
N ALA A 160 -4.27 -1.36 -19.44
CA ALA A 160 -3.64 -2.32 -18.55
C ALA A 160 -2.99 -1.61 -17.37
N ILE A 161 -3.24 -2.12 -16.17
CA ILE A 161 -2.79 -1.49 -14.92
C ILE A 161 -1.93 -2.47 -14.15
N TRP A 162 -0.69 -2.08 -13.86
CA TRP A 162 0.18 -2.77 -12.91
C TRP A 162 0.18 -2.00 -11.60
N THR A 163 0.15 -2.74 -10.51
CA THR A 163 0.19 -2.20 -9.16
C THR A 163 1.45 -2.67 -8.44
N GLN A 164 1.76 -2.03 -7.31
CA GLN A 164 2.82 -2.50 -6.42
C GLN A 164 2.63 -3.97 -6.00
N ASN A 165 3.74 -4.60 -5.62
CA ASN A 165 3.75 -5.87 -4.92
C ASN A 165 3.05 -5.73 -3.55
N PRO A 166 2.33 -6.74 -3.06
CA PRO A 166 1.56 -6.66 -1.81
C PRO A 166 2.37 -6.30 -0.55
N THR A 167 3.69 -6.50 -0.59
CA THR A 167 4.61 -6.20 0.52
C THR A 167 5.20 -4.78 0.46
N SER A 168 4.89 -4.00 -0.59
CA SER A 168 5.38 -2.63 -0.69
C SER A 168 4.59 -1.69 0.21
N HIS A 169 5.29 -0.74 0.84
CA HIS A 169 4.69 0.37 1.59
C HIS A 169 4.36 1.57 0.69
N HIS A 170 4.44 1.39 -0.63
CA HIS A 170 4.23 2.42 -1.64
C HIS A 170 3.01 2.05 -2.47
N ILE A 171 2.12 3.02 -2.70
CA ILE A 171 1.05 2.86 -3.67
C ILE A 171 1.63 3.28 -5.01
N LEU A 172 1.55 2.40 -6.02
CA LEU A 172 2.13 2.63 -7.33
C LEU A 172 1.22 2.06 -8.40
N TRP A 173 0.77 2.87 -9.34
CA TRP A 173 0.01 2.44 -10.51
C TRP A 173 0.75 2.80 -11.80
N ILE A 174 0.92 1.81 -12.67
CA ILE A 174 1.45 1.99 -14.03
C ILE A 174 0.32 1.68 -14.99
N HIS A 175 -0.10 2.69 -15.76
CA HIS A 175 -1.20 2.58 -16.71
C HIS A 175 -0.65 2.58 -18.13
N ILE A 176 -0.96 1.53 -18.89
CA ILE A 176 -0.62 1.42 -20.31
C ILE A 176 -1.91 1.29 -21.10
N LYS A 177 -2.24 2.29 -21.90
CA LYS A 177 -3.39 2.23 -22.82
C LYS A 177 -2.89 1.81 -24.19
N TYR A 178 -3.50 0.78 -24.77
CA TYR A 178 -3.21 0.29 -26.12
C TYR A 178 -4.49 0.22 -26.95
N ASP A 179 -4.32 0.30 -28.26
CA ASP A 179 -5.40 0.16 -29.24
C ASP A 179 -5.66 -1.33 -29.52
N LYS A 180 -6.93 -1.78 -29.48
CA LYS A 180 -7.27 -3.21 -29.60
C LYS A 180 -7.02 -3.77 -30.99
N GLN A 181 -7.15 -2.93 -32.02
CA GLN A 181 -7.04 -3.37 -33.41
C GLN A 181 -5.58 -3.59 -33.80
N THR A 182 -4.72 -2.62 -33.47
CA THR A 182 -3.29 -2.65 -33.81
C THR A 182 -2.44 -3.32 -32.74
N GLY A 183 -2.93 -3.41 -31.50
CA GLY A 183 -2.17 -3.86 -30.34
C GLY A 183 -1.09 -2.89 -29.88
N MET A 184 -0.98 -1.71 -30.50
CA MET A 184 0.07 -0.74 -30.20
C MET A 184 -0.27 0.12 -28.99
N ILE A 185 0.74 0.42 -28.19
CA ILE A 185 0.61 1.30 -27.03
C ILE A 185 0.44 2.74 -27.49
N VAL A 186 -0.62 3.40 -27.02
CA VAL A 186 -1.00 4.77 -27.41
C VAL A 186 -0.87 5.78 -26.28
N LYS A 187 -0.76 5.32 -25.03
CA LYS A 187 -0.51 6.17 -23.87
C LYS A 187 0.15 5.36 -22.75
N LYS A 188 1.04 6.01 -21.99
CA LYS A 188 1.55 5.52 -20.71
C LYS A 188 1.39 6.60 -19.65
N ASN A 189 1.16 6.18 -18.41
CA ASN A 189 1.15 7.04 -17.21
C ASN A 189 1.69 6.25 -16.02
N ILE A 190 2.37 6.91 -15.11
CA ILE A 190 2.84 6.34 -13.86
C ILE A 190 2.53 7.30 -12.73
N GLU A 191 2.00 6.76 -11.63
CA GLU A 191 1.62 7.54 -10.47
C GLU A 191 1.88 6.75 -9.21
N GLY A 192 2.29 7.44 -8.15
CA GLY A 192 2.49 6.81 -6.86
C GLY A 192 2.35 7.76 -5.68
N TRP A 193 2.14 7.16 -4.52
CA TRP A 193 1.92 7.84 -3.25
C TRP A 193 2.56 7.04 -2.11
N ALA A 194 2.91 7.73 -1.03
CA ALA A 194 3.20 7.05 0.23
C ALA A 194 1.91 6.43 0.78
N ALA A 195 1.96 5.15 1.18
CA ALA A 195 0.89 4.61 2.01
C ALA A 195 0.95 5.33 3.36
N ASN A 196 -0.15 5.96 3.76
CA ASN A 196 -0.24 6.50 5.11
C ASN A 196 -0.19 5.33 6.11
N PRO A 197 0.65 5.40 7.16
CA PRO A 197 0.71 4.39 8.20
C PRO A 197 -0.57 4.35 9.04
#